data_AF-A0A7C5BTL9-F1
#
_entry.id   AF-A0A7C5BTL9-F1
#
_cell.length_a   1.000
_cell.length_b   1.000
_cell.length_c   1.000
_cell.angle_alpha   90.00
_cell.angle_beta   90.00
_cell.angle_gamma   90.00
#
_symmetry.space_group_name_H-M   'P 1'
#
loop_
_entity.id
_entity.type
_entity.pdbx_description
1 polymer ?
#
loop_
_entity_poly.entity_id
_entity_poly.type
_entity_poly.pdbx_seq_one_letter_code
_entity_poly.pdbx_strand_id
1 'polypeptide(L)'
;MAMRTIMVALLVLAFAPARAADKLPADPDFSWASKCSSQVRAGLALARTDWRAASVVPPKDAKSSERRFDEHYFHELLDGDDASYGLLDSAVRRLKSLEDCKAEYAKAIKLAGKSAPAAAAPFDPPYYLLRSRIRIGLGLARASVAIQMTGPDTSNYCFEAMESAIDALRDSADDAAKVPGGARRADSIRKLRTILFDVWESAQRSKDTRLIGEIDLVRAFDRSGLLDTGQTQSRL
;
A
#
# COMPACT_ATOMS: atom_id res chain seq x y z
N MET A 1 20.04 -29.20 1.07
CA MET A 1 19.55 -28.68 -0.23
C MET A 1 18.27 -27.82 -0.13
N ALA A 2 17.79 -27.45 1.07
CA ALA A 2 16.57 -26.65 1.27
C ALA A 2 16.79 -25.14 1.50
N MET A 3 18.06 -24.69 1.51
CA MET A 3 18.44 -23.34 1.92
C MET A 3 18.49 -22.33 0.75
N ARG A 4 18.46 -22.81 -0.50
CA ARG A 4 18.50 -21.95 -1.71
C ARG A 4 17.13 -21.41 -2.14
N THR A 5 16.03 -22.05 -1.74
CA THR A 5 14.68 -21.66 -2.17
C THR A 5 14.11 -20.49 -1.34
N ILE A 6 14.56 -20.32 -0.10
CA ILE A 6 14.12 -19.23 0.79
C ILE A 6 14.79 -17.89 0.39
N MET A 7 16.01 -17.94 -0.16
CA MET A 7 16.76 -16.74 -0.57
C MET A 7 16.16 -16.05 -1.80
N VAL A 8 15.50 -16.79 -2.71
CA VAL A 8 14.86 -16.22 -3.91
C VAL A 8 13.54 -15.51 -3.54
N ALA A 9 12.80 -16.01 -2.56
CA ALA A 9 11.59 -15.35 -2.06
C ALA A 9 11.88 -14.05 -1.28
N LEU A 10 13.02 -13.99 -0.58
CA LEU A 10 13.47 -12.80 0.15
C LEU A 10 14.05 -11.71 -0.77
N LEU A 11 14.73 -12.09 -1.87
CA LEU A 11 15.26 -11.09 -2.81
C LEU A 11 14.18 -10.35 -3.60
N VAL A 12 13.04 -11.01 -3.89
CA VAL A 12 11.90 -10.39 -4.58
C VAL A 12 11.20 -9.33 -3.73
N LEU A 13 11.29 -9.43 -2.39
CA LEU A 13 10.72 -8.46 -1.46
C LEU A 13 11.61 -7.22 -1.26
N ALA A 14 12.93 -7.35 -1.43
CA ALA A 14 13.90 -6.26 -1.24
C ALA A 14 14.25 -5.49 -2.53
N PHE A 15 14.20 -6.16 -3.69
CA PHE A 15 14.58 -5.58 -4.99
C PHE A 15 13.47 -5.75 -6.04
N ALA A 16 12.51 -4.84 -6.01
CA ALA A 16 11.68 -4.57 -7.17
C ALA A 16 12.12 -3.21 -7.77
N PRO A 17 13.16 -3.16 -8.61
CA PRO A 17 13.44 -1.97 -9.43
C PRO A 17 12.23 -1.67 -10.31
N ALA A 18 12.19 -0.52 -10.98
CA ALA A 18 11.16 -0.17 -11.97
C ALA A 18 10.87 -1.27 -13.03
N ARG A 19 11.78 -2.25 -13.21
CA ARG A 19 11.61 -3.45 -14.03
C ARG A 19 10.67 -4.53 -13.46
N ALA A 20 10.34 -4.51 -12.17
CA ALA A 20 9.37 -5.42 -11.54
C ALA A 20 7.91 -4.96 -11.73
N ALA A 21 7.69 -3.67 -12.02
CA ALA A 21 6.37 -3.15 -12.41
C ALA A 21 5.88 -3.75 -13.74
N ASP A 22 6.77 -4.33 -14.56
CA ASP A 22 6.40 -4.95 -15.84
C ASP A 22 5.84 -6.36 -15.71
N LYS A 23 5.97 -6.97 -14.53
CA LYS A 23 5.59 -8.35 -14.26
C LYS A 23 4.45 -8.37 -13.25
N LEU A 24 3.32 -8.95 -13.66
CA LEU A 24 2.24 -9.27 -12.74
C LEU A 24 2.77 -10.36 -11.81
N PRO A 25 2.73 -10.16 -10.49
CA PRO A 25 3.54 -10.97 -9.58
C PRO A 25 3.07 -12.43 -9.51
N ALA A 26 1.78 -12.72 -9.75
CA ALA A 26 1.24 -14.08 -9.86
C ALA A 26 1.59 -14.83 -11.17
N ASP A 27 2.02 -14.13 -12.23
CA ASP A 27 2.30 -14.72 -13.53
C ASP A 27 3.18 -13.81 -14.41
N PRO A 28 4.51 -13.87 -14.22
CA PRO A 28 5.42 -12.89 -14.80
C PRO A 28 5.47 -12.94 -16.34
N ASP A 29 5.21 -14.10 -16.93
CA ASP A 29 5.51 -14.35 -18.35
C ASP A 29 4.27 -14.69 -19.19
N PHE A 30 3.10 -14.97 -18.58
CA PHE A 30 1.84 -15.30 -19.27
C PHE A 30 1.99 -16.32 -20.41
N SER A 31 2.94 -17.25 -20.28
CA SER A 31 3.33 -18.13 -21.39
C SER A 31 2.17 -19.00 -21.87
N TRP A 32 1.23 -19.35 -20.98
CA TRP A 32 -0.01 -20.04 -21.33
C TRP A 32 -0.99 -19.18 -22.14
N ALA A 33 -0.98 -17.86 -21.94
CA ALA A 33 -1.88 -16.93 -22.64
C ALA A 33 -1.55 -16.79 -24.13
N SER A 34 -0.35 -17.20 -24.55
CA SER A 34 0.02 -17.30 -25.96
C SER A 34 -0.90 -18.25 -26.75
N LYS A 35 -1.50 -19.22 -26.06
CA LYS A 35 -2.43 -20.22 -26.62
C LYS A 35 -3.90 -19.82 -26.46
N CYS A 36 -4.18 -18.63 -25.92
CA CYS A 36 -5.54 -18.15 -25.63
C CYS A 36 -6.05 -17.15 -26.68
N SER A 37 -7.34 -16.83 -26.59
CA SER A 37 -7.99 -15.86 -27.46
C SER A 37 -7.36 -14.46 -27.34
N SER A 38 -7.54 -13.62 -28.37
CA SER A 38 -7.13 -12.21 -28.33
C SER A 38 -7.76 -11.44 -27.17
N GLN A 39 -8.99 -11.81 -26.76
CA GLN A 39 -9.69 -11.21 -25.62
C GLN A 39 -8.99 -11.50 -24.27
N VAL A 40 -8.51 -12.72 -24.06
CA VAL A 40 -7.72 -13.08 -22.86
C VAL A 40 -6.44 -12.25 -22.82
N ARG A 41 -5.71 -12.20 -23.94
CA ARG A 41 -4.45 -11.43 -24.04
C ARG A 41 -4.67 -9.93 -23.81
N ALA A 42 -5.77 -9.37 -24.31
CA ALA A 42 -6.13 -7.98 -24.07
C ALA A 42 -6.42 -7.69 -22.59
N GLY A 43 -7.20 -8.56 -21.91
CA GLY A 43 -7.46 -8.42 -20.46
C GLY A 43 -6.18 -8.50 -19.62
N LEU A 44 -5.25 -9.40 -19.95
CA LEU A 44 -3.95 -9.48 -19.27
C LEU A 44 -3.07 -8.24 -19.50
N ALA A 45 -3.13 -7.65 -20.69
CA ALA A 45 -2.41 -6.41 -20.99
C ALA A 45 -2.95 -5.21 -20.19
N LEU A 46 -4.28 -5.12 -20.02
CA LEU A 46 -4.91 -4.13 -19.16
C LEU A 46 -4.49 -4.32 -17.70
N ALA A 47 -4.61 -5.55 -17.17
CA ALA A 47 -4.19 -5.85 -15.80
C ALA A 47 -2.72 -5.48 -15.54
N ARG A 48 -1.82 -5.70 -16.50
CA ARG A 48 -0.41 -5.29 -16.40
C ARG A 48 -0.24 -3.77 -16.39
N THR A 49 -1.04 -3.06 -17.17
CA THR A 49 -1.02 -1.60 -17.24
C THR A 49 -1.45 -0.99 -15.91
N ASP A 50 -2.52 -1.53 -15.32
CA ASP A 50 -3.04 -1.10 -14.04
C ASP A 50 -2.08 -1.43 -12.88
N TRP A 51 -1.41 -2.58 -12.93
CA TRP A 51 -0.33 -2.93 -11.99
C TRP A 51 0.84 -1.93 -12.05
N ARG A 52 1.27 -1.54 -13.25
CA ARG A 52 2.31 -0.50 -13.43
C ARG A 52 1.89 0.83 -12.83
N ALA A 53 0.65 1.26 -13.10
CA ALA A 53 0.10 2.50 -12.56
C ALA A 53 0.07 2.49 -11.02
N ALA A 54 -0.29 1.36 -10.40
CA ALA A 54 -0.30 1.21 -8.95
C ALA A 54 1.13 1.19 -8.34
N SER A 55 2.10 0.60 -9.02
CA SER A 55 3.44 0.30 -8.46
C SER A 55 4.50 1.39 -8.64
N VAL A 56 4.38 2.26 -9.66
CA VAL A 56 5.42 3.26 -9.98
C VAL A 56 5.06 4.65 -9.47
N VAL A 57 5.93 5.29 -8.67
CA VAL A 57 5.81 6.71 -8.30
C VAL A 57 6.48 7.58 -9.37
N PRO A 58 5.76 8.51 -10.01
CA PRO A 58 6.41 9.46 -10.92
C PRO A 58 7.39 10.34 -10.11
N PRO A 59 8.64 10.53 -10.57
CA PRO A 59 9.59 11.38 -9.87
C PRO A 59 9.10 12.83 -9.84
N LYS A 60 9.11 13.47 -8.66
CA LYS A 60 8.74 14.89 -8.50
C LYS A 60 9.79 15.82 -9.13
N ASP A 61 11.04 15.35 -9.22
CA ASP A 61 12.17 16.09 -9.78
C ASP A 61 13.12 15.15 -10.54
N ALA A 62 13.67 15.62 -11.66
CA ALA A 62 14.59 14.90 -12.55
C ALA A 62 15.92 14.42 -11.91
N LYS A 63 16.09 14.57 -10.58
CA LYS A 63 17.31 14.21 -9.83
C LYS A 63 17.19 12.93 -9.00
N SER A 64 16.01 12.31 -8.90
CA SER A 64 15.83 11.03 -8.20
C SER A 64 15.24 10.01 -9.17
N SER A 65 16.08 9.12 -9.70
CA SER A 65 15.66 8.09 -10.65
C SER A 65 14.79 6.98 -10.04
N GLU A 66 14.65 6.89 -8.71
CA GLU A 66 13.95 5.76 -8.05
C GLU A 66 13.26 6.14 -6.73
N ARG A 67 12.11 6.86 -6.76
CA ARG A 67 11.23 6.97 -5.58
C ARG A 67 10.21 5.83 -5.56
N ARG A 68 10.04 5.18 -4.41
CA ARG A 68 9.08 4.08 -4.20
C ARG A 68 7.94 4.56 -3.31
N PHE A 69 6.74 4.00 -3.47
CA PHE A 69 5.60 4.30 -2.59
C PHE A 69 5.73 3.48 -1.30
N ASP A 70 6.69 3.83 -0.45
CA ASP A 70 7.07 3.07 0.74
C ASP A 70 7.20 3.95 1.99
N GLU A 71 7.60 3.34 3.10
CA GLU A 71 7.68 3.96 4.41
C GLU A 71 8.62 5.18 4.45
N HIS A 72 9.71 5.16 3.68
CA HIS A 72 10.63 6.31 3.59
C HIS A 72 10.00 7.47 2.83
N TYR A 73 9.32 7.18 1.72
CA TYR A 73 8.57 8.19 0.98
C TYR A 73 7.47 8.83 1.84
N PHE A 74 6.77 8.05 2.65
CA PHE A 74 5.75 8.62 3.56
C PHE A 74 6.36 9.51 4.63
N HIS A 75 7.48 9.09 5.23
CA HIS A 75 8.17 9.90 6.22
C HIS A 75 8.64 11.25 5.65
N GLU A 76 9.23 11.25 4.45
CA GLU A 76 9.60 12.49 3.75
C GLU A 76 8.39 13.41 3.48
N LEU A 77 7.21 12.85 3.21
CA LEU A 77 6.00 13.63 2.98
C LEU A 77 5.38 14.16 4.27
N LEU A 78 5.47 13.42 5.37
CA LEU A 78 4.97 13.88 6.67
C LEU A 78 5.82 15.02 7.24
N ASP A 79 7.10 15.08 6.88
CA ASP A 79 8.03 16.15 7.26
C ASP A 79 7.86 17.43 6.40
N GLY A 80 7.03 17.38 5.35
CA GLY A 80 6.74 18.52 4.48
C GLY A 80 5.31 19.06 4.65
N ASP A 81 5.18 20.38 4.83
CA ASP A 81 3.91 21.04 5.23
C ASP A 81 2.72 20.92 4.25
N ASP A 82 2.89 20.48 3.00
CA ASP A 82 1.91 20.71 1.92
C ASP A 82 1.50 19.45 1.11
N ALA A 83 1.80 18.25 1.62
CA ALA A 83 1.68 17.02 0.83
C ALA A 83 0.34 16.26 0.95
N SER A 84 -0.56 16.63 1.86
CA SER A 84 -1.69 15.78 2.30
C SER A 84 -2.68 15.43 1.19
N TYR A 85 -3.17 16.42 0.44
CA TYR A 85 -4.11 16.21 -0.67
C TYR A 85 -3.46 15.52 -1.88
N GLY A 86 -2.19 15.81 -2.16
CA GLY A 86 -1.42 15.15 -3.22
C GLY A 86 -1.17 13.67 -2.92
N LEU A 87 -0.87 13.34 -1.66
CA LEU A 87 -0.73 11.96 -1.20
C LEU A 87 -2.08 11.24 -1.23
N LEU A 88 -3.16 11.89 -0.80
CA LEU A 88 -4.51 11.33 -0.81
C LEU A 88 -4.92 10.93 -2.23
N ASP A 89 -4.84 11.87 -3.17
CA ASP A 89 -5.22 11.62 -4.57
C ASP A 89 -4.29 10.58 -5.24
N SER A 90 -2.99 10.58 -4.92
CA SER A 90 -2.07 9.54 -5.39
C SER A 90 -2.45 8.16 -4.84
N ALA A 91 -2.71 8.05 -3.53
CA ALA A 91 -3.06 6.78 -2.89
C ALA A 91 -4.40 6.24 -3.40
N VAL A 92 -5.42 7.09 -3.57
CA VAL A 92 -6.73 6.70 -4.11
C VAL A 92 -6.60 6.20 -5.55
N ARG A 93 -5.88 6.93 -6.42
CA ARG A 93 -5.67 6.51 -7.81
C ARG A 93 -4.93 5.17 -7.88
N ARG A 94 -3.90 4.97 -7.05
CA ARG A 94 -3.16 3.70 -7.00
C ARG A 94 -4.00 2.55 -6.48
N LEU A 95 -4.83 2.77 -5.46
CA LEU A 95 -5.71 1.74 -4.92
C LEU A 95 -6.71 1.30 -5.99
N LYS A 96 -7.31 2.26 -6.70
CA LYS A 96 -8.21 1.99 -7.83
C LYS A 96 -7.51 1.19 -8.92
N SER A 97 -6.33 1.61 -9.38
CA SER A 97 -5.57 0.84 -10.37
C SER A 97 -5.26 -0.58 -9.88
N LEU A 98 -4.97 -0.77 -8.60
CA LEU A 98 -4.73 -2.10 -8.06
C LEU A 98 -6.00 -2.98 -8.02
N GLU A 99 -7.18 -2.38 -7.82
CA GLU A 99 -8.47 -3.06 -7.87
C GLU A 99 -8.89 -3.40 -9.32
N ASP A 100 -8.69 -2.48 -10.25
CA ASP A 100 -8.93 -2.67 -11.69
C ASP A 100 -8.03 -3.79 -12.23
N CYS A 101 -6.74 -3.79 -11.85
CA CYS A 101 -5.80 -4.86 -12.14
C CYS A 101 -6.33 -6.24 -11.70
N LYS A 102 -6.84 -6.31 -10.46
CA LYS A 102 -7.42 -7.53 -9.90
C LYS A 102 -8.66 -7.99 -10.68
N ALA A 103 -9.53 -7.07 -11.06
CA ALA A 103 -10.75 -7.36 -11.80
C ALA A 103 -10.45 -7.87 -13.22
N GLU A 104 -9.57 -7.19 -13.95
CA GLU A 104 -9.19 -7.56 -15.31
C GLU A 104 -8.43 -8.90 -15.36
N TYR A 105 -7.55 -9.15 -14.38
CA TYR A 105 -6.89 -10.45 -14.27
C TYR A 105 -7.89 -11.59 -14.03
N ALA A 106 -8.81 -11.43 -13.07
CA ALA A 106 -9.84 -12.44 -12.79
C ALA A 106 -10.73 -12.72 -14.01
N LYS A 107 -11.09 -11.68 -14.78
CA LYS A 107 -11.85 -11.80 -16.02
C LYS A 107 -11.06 -12.57 -17.09
N ALA A 108 -9.78 -12.26 -17.27
CA ALA A 108 -8.91 -12.96 -18.21
C ALA A 108 -8.75 -14.44 -17.86
N ILE A 109 -8.56 -14.77 -16.57
CA ILE A 109 -8.49 -16.16 -16.09
C ILE A 109 -9.82 -16.90 -16.33
N LYS A 110 -10.96 -16.26 -16.02
CA LYS A 110 -12.28 -16.85 -16.28
C LYS A 110 -12.49 -17.18 -17.76
N LEU A 111 -12.04 -16.31 -18.66
CA LEU A 111 -12.12 -16.52 -20.11
C LEU A 111 -11.15 -17.60 -20.60
N ALA A 112 -9.98 -17.74 -19.99
CA ALA A 112 -8.99 -18.76 -20.33
C ALA A 112 -9.42 -20.18 -19.93
N GLY A 113 -10.30 -20.31 -18.93
CA GLY A 113 -10.84 -21.59 -18.48
C GLY A 113 -9.73 -22.58 -18.12
N LYS A 114 -9.76 -23.78 -18.70
CA LYS A 114 -8.79 -24.85 -18.44
C LYS A 114 -7.36 -24.56 -18.94
N SER A 115 -7.18 -23.51 -19.75
CA SER A 115 -5.86 -23.08 -20.22
C SER A 115 -5.11 -22.25 -19.18
N ALA A 116 -5.81 -21.69 -18.19
CA ALA A 116 -5.18 -20.99 -17.08
C ALA A 116 -4.56 -22.00 -16.08
N PRO A 117 -3.43 -21.67 -15.43
CA PRO A 117 -2.82 -22.53 -14.42
C PRO A 117 -3.79 -22.79 -13.25
N ALA A 118 -3.89 -24.05 -12.78
CA ALA A 118 -4.69 -24.44 -11.61
C ALA A 118 -4.21 -23.77 -10.30
N ALA A 119 -2.95 -23.32 -10.27
CA ALA A 119 -2.31 -22.62 -9.16
C ALA A 119 -2.35 -21.10 -9.27
N ALA A 120 -3.23 -20.53 -10.10
CA ALA A 120 -3.48 -19.08 -10.15
C ALA A 120 -4.16 -18.61 -8.84
N ALA A 121 -3.45 -18.74 -7.71
CA ALA A 121 -3.74 -17.98 -6.50
C ALA A 121 -3.72 -16.52 -6.96
N PRO A 122 -4.85 -15.82 -6.92
CA PRO A 122 -5.05 -14.70 -7.81
C PRO A 122 -4.14 -13.52 -7.46
N PHE A 123 -3.54 -13.53 -6.26
CA PHE A 123 -2.63 -12.51 -5.76
C PHE A 123 -1.60 -13.14 -4.81
N ASP A 124 -0.34 -12.76 -4.99
CA ASP A 124 0.83 -13.27 -4.29
C ASP A 124 1.41 -12.17 -3.36
N PRO A 125 2.48 -12.45 -2.59
CA PRO A 125 2.98 -11.52 -1.57
C PRO A 125 3.27 -10.08 -2.06
N PRO A 126 3.84 -9.83 -3.26
CA PRO A 126 4.01 -8.49 -3.81
C PRO A 126 2.71 -7.69 -3.97
N TYR A 127 1.59 -8.31 -4.36
CA TYR A 127 0.29 -7.63 -4.43
C TYR A 127 -0.12 -7.12 -3.05
N TYR A 128 -0.08 -7.99 -2.04
CA TYR A 128 -0.47 -7.62 -0.69
C TYR A 128 0.48 -6.59 -0.08
N LEU A 129 1.77 -6.66 -0.38
CA LEU A 129 2.74 -5.65 0.06
C LEU A 129 2.42 -4.27 -0.55
N LEU A 130 2.19 -4.19 -1.86
CA LEU A 130 1.85 -2.93 -2.52
C LEU A 130 0.52 -2.37 -2.01
N ARG A 131 -0.51 -3.21 -1.90
CA ARG A 131 -1.82 -2.80 -1.36
C ARG A 131 -1.70 -2.26 0.06
N SER A 132 -0.92 -2.95 0.89
CA SER A 132 -0.64 -2.52 2.25
C SER A 132 0.02 -1.14 2.27
N ARG A 133 1.07 -0.91 1.46
CA ARG A 133 1.73 0.40 1.35
C ARG A 133 0.79 1.52 0.88
N ILE A 134 0.00 1.26 -0.16
CA ILE A 134 -1.02 2.20 -0.65
C ILE A 134 -1.98 2.59 0.48
N ARG A 135 -2.43 1.62 1.27
CA ARG A 135 -3.34 1.84 2.40
C ARG A 135 -2.69 2.58 3.57
N ILE A 136 -1.37 2.42 3.81
CA ILE A 136 -0.64 3.29 4.75
C ILE A 136 -0.69 4.74 4.25
N GLY A 137 -0.32 4.98 2.99
CA GLY A 137 -0.35 6.32 2.41
C GLY A 137 -1.73 6.96 2.48
N LEU A 138 -2.79 6.19 2.21
CA LEU A 138 -4.18 6.62 2.37
C LEU A 138 -4.53 6.98 3.82
N GLY A 139 -4.12 6.13 4.78
CA GLY A 139 -4.34 6.37 6.20
C GLY A 139 -3.65 7.64 6.69
N LEU A 140 -2.38 7.83 6.34
CA LEU A 140 -1.60 9.02 6.69
C LEU A 140 -2.18 10.29 6.08
N ALA A 141 -2.57 10.24 4.79
CA ALA A 141 -3.17 11.39 4.13
C ALA A 141 -4.50 11.79 4.78
N ARG A 142 -5.35 10.82 5.13
CA ARG A 142 -6.62 11.07 5.82
C ARG A 142 -6.43 11.60 7.24
N ALA A 143 -5.45 11.09 7.98
CA ALA A 143 -5.10 11.63 9.30
C ALA A 143 -4.61 13.09 9.19
N SER A 144 -3.80 13.40 8.17
CA SER A 144 -3.34 14.76 7.89
C SER A 144 -4.50 15.70 7.51
N VAL A 145 -5.44 15.24 6.68
CA VAL A 145 -6.69 15.99 6.41
C VAL A 145 -7.49 16.20 7.70
N ALA A 146 -7.60 15.19 8.56
CA ALA A 146 -8.32 15.32 9.83
C ALA A 146 -7.70 16.41 10.73
N ILE A 147 -6.37 16.48 10.81
CA ILE A 147 -5.62 17.53 11.51
C ILE A 147 -5.92 18.92 10.92
N GLN A 148 -5.96 19.04 9.59
CA GLN A 148 -6.25 20.31 8.90
C GLN A 148 -7.72 20.75 9.08
N MET A 149 -8.63 19.81 9.36
CA MET A 149 -10.07 20.06 9.50
C MET A 149 -10.52 20.22 10.96
N THR A 150 -9.62 20.54 11.89
CA THR A 150 -10.00 20.75 13.30
C THR A 150 -10.72 22.07 13.49
N GLY A 151 -11.77 22.08 14.30
CA GLY A 151 -12.61 23.26 14.51
C GLY A 151 -14.06 22.89 14.82
N PRO A 152 -14.85 23.87 15.30
CA PRO A 152 -16.27 23.65 15.64
C PRO A 152 -17.10 23.31 14.39
N ASP A 153 -16.87 24.00 13.28
CA ASP A 153 -17.69 23.91 12.06
C ASP A 153 -17.37 22.69 11.18
N THR A 154 -16.23 22.04 11.41
CA THR A 154 -15.71 20.92 10.63
C THR A 154 -15.59 19.63 11.45
N SER A 155 -16.16 19.61 12.67
CA SER A 155 -15.97 18.53 13.64
C SER A 155 -16.36 17.15 13.12
N ASN A 156 -17.50 17.03 12.41
CA ASN A 156 -17.92 15.75 11.82
C ASN A 156 -16.92 15.27 10.75
N TYR A 157 -16.49 16.15 9.85
CA TYR A 157 -15.50 15.81 8.80
C TYR A 157 -14.15 15.39 9.40
N CYS A 158 -13.73 16.05 10.49
CA CYS A 158 -12.52 15.69 11.23
C CYS A 158 -12.60 14.25 11.77
N PHE A 159 -13.71 13.90 12.44
CA PHE A 159 -13.92 12.55 12.98
C PHE A 159 -14.02 11.48 11.90
N GLU A 160 -14.76 11.75 10.82
CA GLU A 160 -14.92 10.84 9.69
C GLU A 160 -13.58 10.59 8.98
N ALA A 161 -12.80 11.65 8.71
CA ALA A 161 -11.49 11.51 8.11
C ALA A 161 -10.54 10.66 8.96
N MET A 162 -10.57 10.87 10.28
CA MET A 162 -9.74 10.13 11.23
C MET A 162 -10.17 8.65 11.37
N GLU A 163 -11.46 8.37 11.44
CA GLU A 163 -11.99 7.01 11.41
C GLU A 163 -11.58 6.28 10.12
N SER A 164 -11.70 7.00 8.99
CA SER A 164 -11.31 6.52 7.67
C SER A 164 -9.80 6.28 7.54
N ALA A 165 -8.97 6.98 8.31
CA ALA A 165 -7.54 6.73 8.43
C ALA A 165 -7.25 5.44 9.23
N ILE A 166 -7.93 5.27 10.37
CA ILE A 166 -7.81 4.10 11.25
C ILE A 166 -8.21 2.82 10.53
N ASP A 167 -9.29 2.86 9.73
CA ASP A 167 -9.74 1.75 8.91
C ASP A 167 -8.75 1.40 7.81
N ALA A 168 -8.19 2.39 7.12
CA ALA A 168 -7.16 2.15 6.10
C ALA A 168 -5.92 1.46 6.70
N LEU A 169 -5.50 1.85 7.92
CA LEU A 169 -4.40 1.20 8.62
C LEU A 169 -4.74 -0.22 9.10
N ARG A 170 -5.98 -0.48 9.54
CA ARG A 170 -6.44 -1.86 9.85
C ARG A 170 -6.28 -2.76 8.63
N ASP A 171 -6.88 -2.33 7.53
CA ASP A 171 -6.85 -3.04 6.24
C ASP A 171 -5.43 -3.22 5.70
N SER A 172 -4.55 -2.24 5.96
CA SER A 172 -3.13 -2.31 5.62
C SER A 172 -2.39 -3.38 6.43
N ALA A 173 -2.66 -3.49 7.74
CA ALA A 173 -2.06 -4.50 8.60
C ALA A 173 -2.49 -5.91 8.19
N ASP A 174 -3.76 -6.09 7.82
CA ASP A 174 -4.30 -7.37 7.33
C ASP A 174 -3.64 -7.82 6.03
N ASP A 175 -3.28 -6.88 5.16
CA ASP A 175 -2.52 -7.18 3.95
C ASP A 175 -1.06 -7.50 4.24
N ALA A 176 -0.42 -6.75 5.15
CA ALA A 176 0.95 -7.03 5.57
C ALA A 176 1.07 -8.44 6.16
N ALA A 177 0.07 -8.90 6.91
CA ALA A 177 0.06 -10.24 7.50
C ALA A 177 -0.03 -11.38 6.47
N LYS A 178 -0.46 -11.11 5.23
CA LYS A 178 -0.52 -12.09 4.13
C LYS A 178 0.82 -12.28 3.41
N VAL A 179 1.80 -11.43 3.72
CA VAL A 179 3.15 -11.49 3.14
C VAL A 179 4.04 -12.38 4.02
N PRO A 180 4.82 -13.32 3.47
CA PRO A 180 5.81 -14.08 4.24
C PRO A 180 6.77 -13.15 4.99
N GLY A 181 6.91 -13.35 6.31
CA GLY A 181 7.70 -12.46 7.17
C GLY A 181 7.06 -11.09 7.46
N GLY A 182 5.83 -10.85 7.01
CA GLY A 182 5.12 -9.58 7.15
C GLY A 182 4.52 -9.32 8.54
N ALA A 183 4.59 -10.29 9.47
CA ALA A 183 4.04 -10.15 10.82
C ALA A 183 4.58 -8.93 11.58
N ARG A 184 5.91 -8.73 11.57
CA ARG A 184 6.54 -7.57 12.21
C ARG A 184 6.04 -6.25 11.63
N ARG A 185 5.87 -6.19 10.30
CA ARG A 185 5.34 -5.00 9.63
C ARG A 185 3.87 -4.77 9.98
N ALA A 186 3.05 -5.82 10.00
CA ALA A 186 1.67 -5.73 10.44
C ALA A 186 1.56 -5.19 11.87
N ASP A 187 2.45 -5.62 12.77
CA ASP A 187 2.49 -5.12 14.15
C ASP A 187 2.88 -3.64 14.23
N SER A 188 3.87 -3.19 13.44
CA SER A 188 4.18 -1.77 13.33
C SER A 188 2.99 -0.94 12.83
N ILE A 189 2.26 -1.43 11.81
CA ILE A 189 1.04 -0.76 11.33
C ILE A 189 -0.04 -0.71 12.41
N ARG A 190 -0.24 -1.80 13.16
CA ARG A 190 -1.20 -1.84 14.28
C ARG A 190 -0.82 -0.85 15.37
N LYS A 191 0.46 -0.69 15.70
CA LYS A 191 0.93 0.32 16.65
C LYS A 191 0.59 1.74 16.19
N LEU A 192 0.86 2.07 14.92
CA LEU A 192 0.47 3.36 14.35
C LEU A 192 -1.04 3.58 14.47
N ARG A 193 -1.83 2.57 14.08
CA ARG A 193 -3.29 2.61 14.19
C ARG A 193 -3.75 2.84 15.63
N THR A 194 -3.17 2.15 16.60
CA THR A 194 -3.51 2.32 18.02
C THR A 194 -3.25 3.74 18.48
N ILE A 195 -2.09 4.32 18.15
CA ILE A 195 -1.77 5.71 18.50
C ILE A 195 -2.84 6.68 17.97
N LEU A 196 -3.25 6.51 16.70
CA LEU A 196 -4.29 7.35 16.10
C LEU A 196 -5.66 7.09 16.71
N PHE A 197 -6.02 5.83 16.97
CA PHE A 197 -7.29 5.45 17.57
C PHE A 197 -7.46 6.01 18.99
N ASP A 198 -6.42 5.96 19.83
CA ASP A 198 -6.47 6.47 21.20
C ASP A 198 -6.77 7.99 21.22
N VAL A 199 -6.19 8.74 20.28
CA VAL A 199 -6.45 10.18 20.15
C VAL A 199 -7.86 10.44 19.62
N TRP A 200 -8.27 9.72 18.57
CA TRP A 200 -9.61 9.84 18.01
C TRP A 200 -10.70 9.52 19.06
N GLU A 201 -10.52 8.45 19.82
CA GLU A 201 -11.47 8.05 20.87
C GLU A 201 -11.54 9.11 21.98
N SER A 202 -10.39 9.64 22.39
CA SER A 202 -10.32 10.73 23.37
C SER A 202 -11.06 11.98 22.87
N ALA A 203 -10.80 12.39 21.63
CA ALA A 203 -11.47 13.51 20.96
C ALA A 203 -12.98 13.29 20.81
N GLN A 204 -13.41 12.07 20.47
CA GLN A 204 -14.82 11.76 20.25
C GLN A 204 -15.61 11.74 21.56
N ARG A 205 -14.99 11.30 22.67
CA ARG A 205 -15.57 11.32 24.02
C ARG A 205 -15.68 12.75 24.57
N SER A 206 -14.64 13.57 24.39
CA SER A 206 -14.63 14.97 24.84
C SER A 206 -15.38 15.93 23.91
N LYS A 207 -15.66 15.51 22.67
CA LYS A 207 -16.10 16.37 21.55
C LYS A 207 -15.11 17.48 21.23
N ASP A 208 -13.84 17.27 21.55
CA ASP A 208 -12.77 18.24 21.31
C ASP A 208 -11.86 17.79 20.17
N THR A 209 -12.07 18.36 18.98
CA THR A 209 -11.26 18.05 17.80
C THR A 209 -9.84 18.61 17.88
N ARG A 210 -9.54 19.52 18.82
CA ARG A 210 -8.17 20.03 19.01
C ARG A 210 -7.19 18.92 19.37
N LEU A 211 -7.66 17.88 20.07
CA LEU A 211 -6.84 16.70 20.37
C LEU A 211 -6.35 16.00 19.10
N ILE A 212 -7.14 15.99 18.02
CA ILE A 212 -6.71 15.48 16.71
C ILE A 212 -5.71 16.44 16.07
N GLY A 213 -5.94 17.76 16.16
CA GLY A 213 -5.05 18.78 15.58
C GLY A 213 -3.66 18.85 16.20
N GLU A 214 -3.53 18.40 17.45
CA GLU A 214 -2.26 18.36 18.19
C GLU A 214 -1.45 17.08 17.90
N ILE A 215 -1.94 16.17 17.05
CA ILE A 215 -1.20 14.96 16.68
C ILE A 215 0.02 15.33 15.83
N ASP A 216 1.19 15.00 16.36
CA ASP A 216 2.43 14.91 15.60
C ASP A 216 2.48 13.57 14.83
N LEU A 217 2.11 13.61 13.55
CA LEU A 217 2.07 12.40 12.70
C LEU A 217 3.45 11.82 12.42
N VAL A 218 4.50 12.65 12.33
CA VAL A 218 5.88 12.18 12.14
C VAL A 218 6.28 11.35 13.35
N ARG A 219 6.10 11.90 14.55
CA ARG A 219 6.42 11.20 15.80
C ARG A 219 5.55 9.96 16.02
N ALA A 220 4.27 9.99 15.64
CA ALA A 220 3.42 8.81 15.68
C ALA A 220 3.92 7.71 14.73
N PHE A 221 4.35 8.09 13.52
CA PHE A 221 4.93 7.19 12.53
C PHE A 221 6.24 6.57 13.03
N ASP A 222 7.14 7.36 13.61
CA ASP A 222 8.40 6.86 14.18
C ASP A 222 8.18 5.87 15.31
N ARG A 223 7.28 6.20 16.25
CA ARG A 223 6.94 5.33 17.40
C ARG A 223 6.29 4.01 16.98
N SER A 224 5.74 3.94 15.77
CA SER A 224 5.19 2.70 15.23
C SER A 224 6.27 1.66 14.92
N GLY A 225 7.50 2.09 14.67
CA GLY A 225 8.61 1.23 14.22
C GLY A 225 8.45 0.77 12.77
N LEU A 226 7.72 1.52 11.92
CA LEU A 226 7.57 1.22 10.49
C LEU A 226 8.90 1.41 9.73
N LEU A 227 9.68 2.44 10.06
CA LEU A 227 11.01 2.69 9.46
C LEU A 227 12.03 1.59 9.80
N ASP A 228 11.97 1.05 11.03
CA ASP A 228 12.90 0.02 11.50
C ASP A 228 12.70 -1.35 10.83
N THR A 229 11.60 -1.53 10.09
CA THR A 229 11.34 -2.78 9.37
C THR A 229 12.28 -2.97 8.17
N GLY A 230 12.92 -1.90 7.68
CA GLY A 230 13.84 -1.94 6.53
C GLY A 230 15.28 -2.39 6.86
N GLN A 231 15.77 -2.17 8.09
CA GLN A 231 17.20 -2.39 8.39
C GLN A 231 17.57 -3.84 8.75
N THR A 232 16.62 -4.70 9.10
CA THR A 232 16.94 -6.09 9.49
C THR A 232 17.15 -7.03 8.28
N GLN A 233 16.92 -6.59 7.04
CA GLN A 233 17.02 -7.46 5.85
C GLN A 233 18.32 -7.35 5.04
N SER A 234 19.26 -6.48 5.45
CA SER A 234 20.57 -6.31 4.76
C SER A 234 21.75 -7.01 5.48
N ARG A 235 21.48 -7.81 6.52
CA ARG A 235 22.51 -8.53 7.28
C ARG A 235 22.15 -10.00 7.49
N LEU A 236 21.90 -10.75 6.43
CA LEU A 236 22.03 -12.21 6.37
C LEU A 236 22.35 -12.66 4.94
#